data_AF-A0A2K8WUL6-F1
#
_entry.id   AF-A0A2K8WUL6-F1
#
_cell.length_a   1.000
_cell.length_b   1.000
_cell.length_c   1.000
_cell.angle_alpha   90.00
_cell.angle_beta   90.00
_cell.angle_gamma   90.00
#
_symmetry.space_group_name_H-M   'P 1'
#
loop_
_entity.id
_entity.type
_entity.pdbx_description
1 polymer ?
#
loop_
_entity_poly.entity_id
_entity_poly.type
_entity_poly.pdbx_seq_one_letter_code
_entity_poly.pdbx_strand_id
1 'polypeptide(L)'
;MYTSISETEKLRHPYYQIMELKNKELQLELNTWSRLELIDWLCWNDRNGIYRDEDSISEMDNILGRNEAIEIMSRQILENQ
;
A
#
# COMPACT_ATOMS: atom_id res chain seq x y z
N MET A 1 -2.48 25.76 -2.09
CA MET A 1 -3.31 25.54 -0.89
C MET A 1 -3.57 24.04 -0.81
N TYR A 2 -2.80 23.30 -0.01
CA TYR A 2 -3.07 21.88 0.21
C TYR A 2 -3.98 21.79 1.42
N THR A 3 -5.24 21.47 1.18
CA THR A 3 -6.26 21.21 2.20
C THR A 3 -5.70 20.19 3.18
N SER A 4 -5.48 20.65 4.41
CA SER A 4 -5.13 19.80 5.55
C SER A 4 -6.31 18.85 5.75
N ILE A 5 -6.22 17.64 5.19
CA ILE A 5 -7.19 16.58 5.42
C ILE A 5 -7.14 16.30 6.92
N SER A 6 -8.20 16.65 7.64
CA SER A 6 -8.28 16.48 9.09
C SER A 6 -7.96 15.02 9.45
N GLU A 7 -7.22 14.80 10.55
CA GLU A 7 -6.84 13.46 11.03
C GLU A 7 -8.04 12.50 11.18
N THR A 8 -9.24 13.04 11.37
CA THR A 8 -10.51 12.32 11.42
C THR A 8 -11.00 11.76 10.07
N GLU A 9 -10.62 12.37 8.93
CA GLU A 9 -10.94 11.84 7.60
C GLU A 9 -9.94 10.77 7.16
N LYS A 10 -8.70 10.83 7.67
CA LYS A 10 -7.69 9.78 7.44
C LYS A 10 -8.13 8.43 8.02
N LEU A 11 -8.76 8.43 9.20
CA LEU A 11 -9.27 7.22 9.88
C LEU A 11 -10.42 6.51 9.13
N ARG A 12 -11.07 7.18 8.16
CA ARG A 12 -12.13 6.58 7.33
C ARG A 12 -11.63 6.03 5.99
N HIS A 13 -10.36 6.21 5.67
CA HIS A 13 -9.82 5.66 4.43
C HIS A 13 -9.68 4.14 4.55
N PRO A 14 -10.07 3.38 3.51
CA PRO A 14 -9.87 1.92 3.46
C PRO A 14 -8.40 1.51 3.70
N TYR A 15 -7.47 2.44 3.48
CA TYR A 15 -6.03 2.28 3.71
C TYR A 15 -5.64 2.14 5.18
N TYR A 16 -6.42 2.71 6.12
CA TYR A 16 -6.20 2.47 7.55
C TYR A 16 -6.87 1.18 8.02
N GLN A 17 -8.07 0.88 7.50
CA GLN A 17 -8.79 -0.34 7.86
C GLN A 17 -7.98 -1.61 7.55
N ILE A 18 -7.27 -1.63 6.42
CA ILE A 18 -6.43 -2.78 6.04
C ILE A 18 -5.27 -3.03 7.01
N MET A 19 -4.77 -1.99 7.69
CA MET A 19 -3.71 -2.12 8.71
C MET A 19 -4.20 -2.80 9.99
N GLU A 20 -5.51 -2.74 10.26
CA GLU A 20 -6.13 -3.42 11.40
C GLU A 20 -6.43 -4.90 11.11
N LEU A 21 -6.46 -5.29 9.82
CA LEU A 21 -6.70 -6.68 9.42
C LEU A 21 -5.50 -7.57 9.81
N LYS A 22 -5.79 -8.85 10.07
CA LYS A 22 -4.80 -9.84 10.50
C LYS A 22 -4.67 -10.98 9.51
N ASN A 23 -3.43 -11.31 9.17
CA ASN A 23 -2.98 -12.54 8.51
C ASN A 23 -3.90 -13.03 7.37
N LYS A 24 -4.94 -13.84 7.65
CA LYS A 24 -5.87 -14.36 6.63
C LYS A 24 -6.81 -13.30 6.06
N GLU A 25 -7.36 -12.44 6.91
CA GLU A 25 -8.29 -11.37 6.50
C GLU A 25 -7.55 -10.34 5.64
N LEU A 26 -6.32 -10.00 6.04
CA LEU A 26 -5.44 -9.12 5.30
C LEU A 26 -5.16 -9.68 3.89
N GLN A 27 -4.76 -10.94 3.81
CA GLN A 27 -4.50 -11.59 2.52
C GLN A 27 -5.74 -11.65 1.63
N LEU A 28 -6.92 -11.91 2.20
CA LEU A 28 -8.18 -11.88 1.46
C LEU A 28 -8.47 -10.50 0.86
N GLU A 29 -8.32 -9.44 1.66
CA GLU A 29 -8.54 -8.06 1.20
C GLU A 29 -7.48 -7.62 0.17
N LEU A 30 -6.21 -7.94 0.38
CA LEU A 30 -5.17 -7.65 -0.61
C LEU A 30 -5.43 -8.36 -1.95
N ASN A 31 -6.09 -9.53 -1.92
CA ASN A 31 -6.50 -10.26 -3.11
C ASN A 31 -7.75 -9.68 -3.79
N THR A 32 -8.54 -8.82 -3.15
CA THR A 32 -9.62 -8.09 -3.82
C THR A 32 -9.09 -6.85 -4.55
N TRP A 33 -7.94 -6.31 -4.13
CA TRP A 33 -7.36 -5.08 -4.68
C TRP A 33 -6.62 -5.30 -6.00
N SER A 34 -6.69 -4.28 -6.85
CA SER A 34 -5.96 -4.22 -8.11
C SER A 34 -4.49 -3.85 -7.88
N ARG A 35 -3.62 -4.18 -8.84
CA ARG A 35 -2.19 -3.80 -8.81
C ARG A 35 -2.00 -2.30 -8.50
N LEU A 36 -2.74 -1.44 -9.19
CA LEU A 36 -2.65 0.01 -9.01
C LEU A 36 -3.07 0.44 -7.60
N GLU A 37 -4.09 -0.18 -7.01
CA GLU A 37 -4.55 0.12 -5.65
C GLU A 37 -3.50 -0.29 -4.60
N LEU A 38 -2.85 -1.43 -4.80
CA LEU A 38 -1.75 -1.88 -3.94
C LEU A 38 -0.57 -0.91 -4.01
N ILE A 39 -0.19 -0.48 -5.21
CA ILE A 39 0.91 0.49 -5.44
C ILE A 39 0.56 1.85 -4.81
N ASP A 40 -0.69 2.31 -4.96
CA ASP A 40 -1.15 3.57 -4.38
C ASP A 40 -1.07 3.53 -2.85
N TRP A 41 -1.51 2.43 -2.24
CA TRP A 41 -1.37 2.24 -0.80
C TRP A 41 0.08 2.18 -0.35
N LEU A 42 0.95 1.47 -1.08
CA LEU A 42 2.38 1.40 -0.75
C LEU A 42 3.02 2.78 -0.80
N CYS A 43 2.72 3.57 -1.84
CA CYS A 43 3.18 4.94 -1.98
C CYS A 43 2.60 5.88 -0.91
N TRP A 44 1.38 5.60 -0.45
CA TRP A 44 0.73 6.33 0.63
C TRP A 44 1.34 6.02 2.00
N ASN A 45 1.61 4.74 2.26
CA ASN A 45 2.18 4.24 3.51
C ASN A 45 3.67 4.61 3.63
N ASP A 46 4.44 4.37 2.57
CA ASP A 46 5.84 4.73 2.46
C ASP A 46 6.04 5.75 1.33
N ARG A 47 6.05 7.03 1.71
CA ARG A 47 6.20 8.15 0.77
C ARG A 47 7.55 8.20 0.06
N ASN A 48 8.56 7.49 0.56
CA ASN A 48 9.88 7.41 -0.07
C ASN A 48 10.02 6.16 -0.95
N GLY A 49 8.98 5.34 -1.05
CA GLY A 49 9.05 4.07 -1.73
C GLY A 49 8.90 4.19 -3.24
N ILE A 50 9.78 3.49 -3.95
CA ILE A 50 9.86 3.46 -5.42
C ILE A 50 8.95 2.38 -6.01
N TYR A 51 7.65 2.44 -5.69
CA TYR A 51 6.68 1.42 -6.09
C TYR A 51 6.05 1.67 -7.45
N ARG A 52 6.03 2.92 -7.93
CA ARG A 52 5.45 3.26 -9.24
C ARG A 52 6.29 2.65 -10.34
N ASP A 53 5.65 2.36 -11.47
CA ASP A 53 6.33 1.82 -12.65
C ASP A 53 7.52 2.68 -13.07
N GLU A 54 7.35 3.99 -13.11
CA GLU A 54 8.38 4.93 -13.53
C GLU A 54 9.59 4.92 -12.59
N ASP A 55 9.35 4.94 -11.28
CA ASP A 55 10.41 4.90 -10.26
C ASP A 55 11.11 3.53 -10.23
N SER A 56 10.34 2.44 -10.27
CA SER A 56 10.87 1.07 -10.21
C SER A 56 11.67 0.71 -11.48
N ILE A 57 11.23 1.17 -12.66
CA ILE A 57 12.01 1.03 -13.90
C ILE A 57 13.28 1.87 -13.84
N SER A 58 13.20 3.11 -13.35
CA SER A 58 14.36 4.01 -13.28
C SER A 58 15.45 3.50 -12.32
N GLU A 59 15.06 2.97 -11.16
CA GLU A 59 15.99 2.61 -10.09
C GLU A 59 16.35 1.11 -10.08
N MET A 60 15.42 0.24 -10.48
CA MET A 60 15.55 -1.21 -10.37
C MET A 60 15.46 -1.95 -11.72
N ASP A 61 15.16 -1.24 -12.82
CA ASP A 61 14.88 -1.84 -14.14
C ASP A 61 13.84 -2.97 -14.06
N ASN A 62 12.87 -2.84 -13.15
CA ASN A 62 11.84 -3.84 -12.91
C ASN A 62 10.48 -3.18 -12.68
N ILE A 63 9.41 -3.95 -12.88
CA ILE A 63 8.03 -3.54 -12.66
C ILE A 63 7.47 -4.30 -11.47
N LEU A 64 7.02 -3.58 -10.44
CA LEU A 64 6.42 -4.21 -9.26
C LEU A 64 5.14 -4.98 -9.65
N GLY A 65 5.20 -6.31 -9.57
CA GLY A 65 4.06 -7.18 -9.87
C GLY A 65 2.96 -7.08 -8.82
N ARG A 66 1.74 -7.55 -9.15
CA ARG A 66 0.62 -7.60 -8.19
C ARG A 66 0.98 -8.45 -6.96
N ASN A 67 1.49 -9.66 -7.17
CA ASN A 67 1.83 -10.56 -6.07
C ASN A 67 2.93 -9.99 -5.19
N GLU A 68 3.97 -9.41 -5.79
CA GLU A 68 5.03 -8.70 -5.05
C GLU A 68 4.46 -7.56 -4.21
N ALA A 69 3.57 -6.74 -4.77
CA ALA A 69 2.94 -5.66 -4.02
C ALA A 69 2.14 -6.19 -2.81
N ILE A 70 1.41 -7.31 -2.96
CA ILE A 70 0.70 -7.98 -1.86
C ILE A 70 1.68 -8.44 -0.78
N GLU A 71 2.81 -9.06 -1.16
CA GLU A 71 3.82 -9.53 -0.21
C GLU A 71 4.46 -8.37 0.56
N ILE A 72 4.83 -7.29 -0.12
CA ILE A 72 5.41 -6.09 0.49
C ILE A 72 4.42 -5.43 1.44
N MET A 73 3.16 -5.22 1.01
CA MET A 73 2.11 -4.65 1.86
C MET A 73 1.88 -5.52 3.10
N SER A 74 1.70 -6.82 2.90
CA SER A 74 1.45 -7.74 4.00
C SER A 74 2.60 -7.73 5.00
N ARG A 75 3.84 -7.64 4.51
CA ARG A 75 5.02 -7.57 5.36
C ARG A 75 5.09 -6.25 6.14
N GLN A 76 4.89 -5.11 5.49
CA GLN A 76 4.88 -3.81 6.18
C GLN A 76 3.79 -3.71 7.25
N ILE A 77 2.60 -4.22 6.96
CA ILE A 77 1.48 -4.22 7.92
C ILE A 77 1.78 -5.14 9.11
N LEU A 78 2.30 -6.34 8.86
CA LEU A 78 2.64 -7.29 9.92
C LEU A 78 3.85 -6.87 10.76
N GLU A 79 4.83 -6.17 10.18
CA GLU A 79 5.99 -5.65 10.91
C GLU A 79 5.65 -4.41 11.78
N ASN A 80 4.56 -3.69 11.46
CA ASN A 80 4.06 -2.56 12.24
C ASN A 80 2.99 -2.92 13.29
N GLN A 81 2.66 -4.20 13.45
CA GLN A 81 1.71 -4.72 14.45
C GLN A 81 2.42 -5.25 15.71
#